data_AF-A0A3D0WY34-F1
#
_entry.id   AF-A0A3D0WY34-F1
#
_cell.length_a   1.000
_cell.length_b   1.000
_cell.length_c   1.000
_cell.angle_alpha   90.00
_cell.angle_beta   90.00
_cell.angle_gamma   90.00
#
_symmetry.space_group_name_H-M   'P 1'
#
loop_
_entity.id
_entity.type
_entity.pdbx_description
1 polymer ?
#
loop_
_entity_poly.entity_id
_entity_poly.type
_entity_poly.pdbx_seq_one_letter_code
_entity_poly.pdbx_strand_id
1 'polypeptide(L)'
;MTRKQVSVVSCVIQAALVGILLLPGRGEDALGVLDTVRRYSAVGFRSDAQVYFAAAVCLPVLTILGHFLLRPRRNFGLGACLSALYALATACFSESARVKLAGMAQVTGQYYLMVFLAVLCVALEIYGFLMAA
;
A
#
# COMPACT_ATOMS: atom_id res chain seq x y z
N MET A 1 -15.59 -11.13 -14.74
CA MET A 1 -14.84 -9.92 -15.15
C MET A 1 -13.93 -10.28 -16.32
N THR A 2 -13.75 -9.38 -17.28
CA THR A 2 -12.74 -9.55 -18.34
C THR A 2 -11.33 -9.23 -17.80
N ARG A 3 -10.28 -9.77 -18.41
CA ARG A 3 -8.88 -9.51 -17.98
C ARG A 3 -8.54 -8.00 -17.97
N LYS A 4 -9.08 -7.25 -18.94
CA LYS A 4 -8.93 -5.80 -19.01
C LYS A 4 -9.60 -5.10 -17.83
N GLN A 5 -10.79 -5.55 -17.43
CA GLN A 5 -11.49 -5.01 -16.25
C GLN A 5 -10.70 -5.26 -14.97
N VAL A 6 -10.14 -6.46 -14.78
CA VAL A 6 -9.32 -6.76 -13.60
C VAL A 6 -8.10 -5.84 -13.54
N SER A 7 -7.36 -5.70 -14.66
CA SER A 7 -6.19 -4.82 -14.73
C SER A 7 -6.53 -3.35 -14.46
N VAL A 8 -7.65 -2.84 -15.02
CA VAL A 8 -8.12 -1.47 -14.76
C VAL A 8 -8.47 -1.28 -13.29
N VAL A 9 -9.21 -2.21 -12.69
CA VAL A 9 -9.59 -2.13 -11.27
C VAL A 9 -8.35 -2.19 -10.38
N SER A 10 -7.40 -3.08 -10.66
CA SER A 10 -6.11 -3.11 -9.95
C SER A 10 -5.38 -1.79 -10.06
N CYS A 11 -5.27 -1.19 -11.25
CA CYS A 11 -4.62 0.11 -11.43
C CYS A 11 -5.32 1.23 -10.63
N VAL A 12 -6.65 1.22 -10.60
CA VAL A 12 -7.43 2.18 -9.78
C VAL A 12 -7.16 1.98 -8.30
N ILE A 13 -7.09 0.74 -7.81
CA ILE A 13 -6.75 0.44 -6.41
C ILE A 13 -5.34 0.92 -6.09
N GLN A 14 -4.35 0.63 -6.95
CA GLN A 14 -2.96 1.09 -6.76
C GLN A 14 -2.85 2.63 -6.74
N ALA A 15 -3.59 3.32 -7.62
CA ALA A 15 -3.66 4.77 -7.61
C ALA A 15 -4.32 5.30 -6.33
N ALA A 16 -5.38 4.64 -5.85
CA ALA A 16 -6.04 4.99 -4.60
C ALA A 16 -5.12 4.81 -3.39
N LEU A 17 -4.28 3.76 -3.36
CA LEU A 17 -3.28 3.54 -2.31
C LEU A 17 -2.28 4.71 -2.22
N VAL A 18 -1.81 5.21 -3.36
CA VAL A 18 -0.95 6.42 -3.42
C VAL A 18 -1.73 7.67 -2.99
N GLY A 19 -3.01 7.78 -3.39
CA GLY A 19 -3.87 8.89 -2.97
C GLY A 19 -4.08 8.92 -1.45
N ILE A 20 -4.31 7.77 -0.82
CA ILE A 20 -4.53 7.66 0.63
C ILE A 20 -3.30 8.08 1.43
N LEU A 21 -2.09 7.82 0.93
CA LEU A 21 -0.85 8.30 1.56
C LEU A 21 -0.83 9.83 1.72
N LEU A 22 -1.46 10.56 0.81
CA LEU A 22 -1.50 12.03 0.80
C LEU A 22 -2.70 12.60 1.57
N LEU A 23 -3.63 11.75 2.03
CA LEU A 23 -4.78 12.23 2.78
C LEU A 23 -4.34 12.68 4.18
N PRO A 24 -4.76 13.88 4.62
CA PRO A 24 -4.51 14.31 5.99
C PRO A 24 -5.28 13.42 6.97
N GLY A 25 -4.76 13.32 8.19
CA GLY A 25 -5.53 12.74 9.28
C GLY A 25 -6.75 13.61 9.59
N ARG A 26 -7.88 12.99 9.92
CA ARG A 26 -9.13 13.70 10.27
C ARG A 26 -9.27 13.76 11.79
N GLY A 27 -8.98 14.92 12.38
CA GLY A 27 -9.05 15.20 13.82
C GLY A 27 -7.85 16.01 14.31
N GLU A 28 -7.94 16.69 15.46
CA GLU A 28 -6.88 17.59 15.98
C GLU A 28 -5.56 16.85 16.26
N ASP A 29 -5.61 15.58 16.71
CA ASP A 29 -4.45 14.73 16.98
C ASP A 29 -4.30 13.53 16.03
N ALA A 30 -5.15 13.46 15.01
CA ALA A 30 -5.19 12.37 14.06
C ALA A 30 -4.05 12.53 13.03
N LEU A 31 -3.09 11.62 13.02
CA LEU A 31 -2.04 11.64 12.01
C LEU A 31 -2.49 10.94 10.75
N GLY A 32 -2.31 11.61 9.61
CA GLY A 32 -2.31 10.94 8.32
C GLY A 32 -1.13 9.97 8.23
N VAL A 33 -1.11 9.13 7.20
CA VAL A 33 -0.04 8.13 7.01
C VAL A 33 1.31 8.84 6.85
N LEU A 34 1.36 9.92 6.06
CA LEU A 34 2.58 10.68 5.83
C LEU A 34 3.07 11.43 7.09
N ASP A 35 2.15 11.93 7.91
CA ASP A 35 2.49 12.54 9.20
C ASP A 35 2.99 11.51 10.20
N THR A 36 2.43 10.30 10.18
CA THR A 36 2.91 9.15 10.97
C THR A 36 4.34 8.81 10.59
N VAL A 37 4.65 8.74 9.29
CA VAL A 37 6.03 8.55 8.79
C VAL A 37 6.97 9.64 9.27
N ARG A 38 6.56 10.91 9.18
CA ARG A 38 7.37 12.05 9.63
C ARG A 38 7.63 11.99 11.14
N ARG A 39 6.60 11.78 11.97
CA ARG A 39 6.77 11.70 13.43
C ARG A 39 7.59 10.47 13.84
N TYR A 40 7.35 9.32 13.21
CA TYR A 40 8.15 8.12 13.45
C TYR A 40 9.63 8.34 13.13
N SER A 41 9.93 9.07 12.04
CA SER A 41 11.29 9.46 11.69
C SER A 41 11.93 10.41 12.72
N ALA A 42 11.13 11.34 13.29
CA ALA A 42 11.59 12.31 14.27
C ALA A 42 11.91 11.70 15.64
N VAL A 43 11.28 10.57 15.98
CA VAL A 43 11.52 9.81 17.22
C VAL A 43 12.78 8.91 17.12
N GLY A 44 13.51 8.97 16.00
CA GLY A 44 14.80 8.30 15.81
C GLY A 44 14.77 7.11 14.84
N PHE A 45 13.60 6.74 14.31
CA PHE A 45 13.44 5.61 13.38
C PHE A 45 13.43 6.06 11.91
N ARG A 46 14.35 6.97 11.55
CA ARG A 46 14.40 7.57 10.21
C ARG A 46 14.59 6.57 9.08
N SER A 47 15.46 5.57 9.27
CA SER A 47 15.74 4.55 8.25
C SER A 47 14.48 3.75 7.90
N ASP A 48 13.79 3.21 8.91
CA ASP A 48 12.57 2.43 8.75
C ASP A 48 11.44 3.26 8.11
N ALA A 49 11.29 4.52 8.54
CA ALA A 49 10.34 5.45 7.95
C ALA A 49 10.60 5.69 6.45
N GLN A 50 11.86 5.85 6.06
CA GLN A 50 12.25 6.06 4.67
C GLN A 50 12.05 4.80 3.82
N VAL A 51 12.40 3.62 4.34
CA VAL A 51 12.19 2.34 3.66
C VAL A 51 10.70 2.11 3.43
N TYR A 52 9.87 2.32 4.46
CA TYR A 52 8.43 2.20 4.32
C TYR A 52 7.87 3.21 3.31
N PHE A 53 8.25 4.49 3.41
CA PHE A 53 7.77 5.52 2.48
C PHE A 53 8.15 5.20 1.03
N ALA A 54 9.40 4.79 0.79
CA ALA A 54 9.86 4.36 -0.52
C ALA A 54 9.05 3.16 -1.03
N ALA A 55 8.82 2.14 -0.19
CA ALA A 55 7.99 0.99 -0.57
C ALA A 55 6.54 1.39 -0.86
N ALA A 56 5.96 2.26 -0.04
CA ALA A 56 4.57 2.69 -0.16
C ALA A 56 4.31 3.52 -1.43
N VAL A 57 5.34 4.20 -1.97
CA VAL A 57 5.24 4.92 -3.24
C VAL A 57 5.64 4.03 -4.43
N CYS A 58 6.77 3.32 -4.31
CA CYS A 58 7.34 2.56 -5.42
C CYS A 58 6.54 1.30 -5.76
N LEU A 59 6.02 0.55 -4.77
CA LEU A 59 5.33 -0.71 -5.04
C LEU A 59 4.04 -0.54 -5.85
N PRO A 60 3.16 0.45 -5.57
CA PRO A 60 2.01 0.72 -6.43
C PRO A 60 2.39 1.13 -7.85
N VAL A 61 3.40 1.99 -7.99
CA VAL A 61 3.90 2.44 -9.30
C VAL A 61 4.45 1.26 -10.10
N LEU A 62 5.26 0.40 -9.49
CA LEU A 62 5.79 -0.80 -10.14
C LEU A 62 4.68 -1.78 -10.52
N THR A 63 3.63 -1.89 -9.70
CA THR A 63 2.47 -2.74 -10.01
C THR A 63 1.74 -2.23 -11.24
N ILE A 64 1.48 -0.91 -11.32
CA ILE A 64 0.85 -0.27 -12.49
C ILE A 64 1.73 -0.47 -13.73
N LEU A 65 3.03 -0.19 -13.65
CA LEU A 65 3.97 -0.40 -14.76
C LEU A 65 4.02 -1.87 -15.20
N GLY A 66 3.95 -2.80 -14.25
CA GLY A 66 3.89 -4.24 -14.52
C GLY A 66 2.69 -4.64 -15.37
N HIS A 67 1.54 -3.98 -15.19
CA HIS A 67 0.34 -4.20 -16.01
C HIS A 67 0.52 -3.76 -17.47
N PHE A 68 1.32 -2.72 -17.74
CA PHE A 68 1.54 -2.20 -19.09
C PHE A 68 2.73 -2.86 -19.81
N LEU A 69 3.78 -3.24 -19.08
CA LEU A 69 5.07 -3.66 -19.68
C LEU A 69 5.23 -5.18 -19.79
N LEU A 70 4.55 -5.98 -18.97
CA LEU A 70 4.76 -7.42 -18.92
C LEU A 70 3.72 -8.20 -19.73
N ARG A 71 4.12 -9.41 -20.16
CA ARG A 71 3.20 -10.36 -20.79
C ARG A 71 2.00 -10.68 -19.88
N PRO A 72 0.82 -11.00 -20.45
CA PRO A 72 -0.47 -11.07 -19.73
C PRO A 72 -0.59 -12.11 -18.62
N ARG A 73 0.43 -12.94 -18.37
CA ARG A 73 0.46 -13.91 -17.27
C ARG A 73 1.47 -13.50 -16.20
N ARG A 74 2.58 -12.86 -16.59
CA ARG A 74 3.61 -12.36 -15.67
C ARG A 74 3.19 -11.06 -14.99
N ASN A 75 2.36 -10.24 -15.62
CA ASN A 75 1.80 -9.03 -15.03
C ASN A 75 1.00 -9.32 -13.76
N PHE A 76 0.09 -10.30 -13.80
CA PHE A 76 -0.77 -10.64 -12.66
C PHE A 76 0.01 -11.29 -11.51
N GLY A 77 0.95 -12.19 -11.81
CA GLY A 77 1.80 -12.78 -10.79
C GLY A 77 2.67 -11.74 -10.06
N LEU A 78 3.32 -10.84 -10.82
CA LEU A 78 4.10 -9.75 -10.25
C LEU A 78 3.21 -8.82 -9.41
N GLY A 79 2.04 -8.44 -9.93
CA GLY A 79 1.10 -7.56 -9.24
C GLY A 79 0.62 -8.13 -7.91
N ALA A 80 0.34 -9.44 -7.85
CA ALA A 80 -0.01 -10.12 -6.61
C ALA A 80 1.13 -10.05 -5.58
N CYS A 81 2.38 -10.34 -5.99
CA CYS A 81 3.53 -10.29 -5.10
C CYS A 81 3.81 -8.86 -4.58
N LEU A 82 3.77 -7.85 -5.46
CA LEU A 82 4.01 -6.46 -5.07
C LEU A 82 2.91 -5.92 -4.15
N SER A 83 1.65 -6.28 -4.42
CA SER A 83 0.52 -5.91 -3.55
C SER A 83 0.59 -6.59 -2.18
N ALA A 84 1.02 -7.85 -2.13
CA ALA A 84 1.22 -8.56 -0.87
C ALA A 84 2.37 -7.95 -0.05
N LEU A 85 3.49 -7.61 -0.71
CA LEU A 85 4.61 -6.93 -0.07
C LEU A 85 4.19 -5.56 0.48
N TYR A 86 3.36 -4.82 -0.26
CA TYR A 86 2.81 -3.54 0.19
C TYR A 86 1.93 -3.71 1.43
N ALA A 87 1.05 -4.73 1.45
CA ALA A 87 0.18 -5.03 2.59
C ALA A 87 1.01 -5.34 3.85
N LEU A 88 2.04 -6.18 3.70
CA LEU A 88 2.96 -6.53 4.78
C LEU A 88 3.73 -5.30 5.28
N ALA A 89 4.35 -4.53 4.39
CA ALA A 89 5.09 -3.33 4.76
C ALA A 89 4.20 -2.33 5.52
N THR A 90 2.98 -2.12 5.04
CA THR A 90 2.01 -1.21 5.68
C THR A 90 1.56 -1.72 7.04
N ALA A 91 1.26 -3.01 7.18
CA ALA A 91 0.86 -3.59 8.46
C ALA A 91 2.00 -3.54 9.50
N CYS A 92 3.20 -3.96 9.11
CA CYS A 92 4.37 -3.98 9.99
C CYS A 92 4.80 -2.58 10.42
N PHE A 93 4.83 -1.62 9.49
CA PHE A 93 5.16 -0.23 9.81
C PHE A 93 4.11 0.38 10.73
N SER A 94 2.82 0.20 10.43
CA SER A 94 1.74 0.81 11.20
C SER A 94 1.66 0.27 12.63
N GLU A 95 1.87 -1.04 12.82
CA GLU A 95 1.94 -1.61 14.17
C GLU A 95 3.18 -1.13 14.93
N SER A 96 4.33 -1.06 14.28
CA SER A 96 5.55 -0.53 14.90
C SER A 96 5.38 0.94 15.29
N ALA A 97 4.80 1.76 14.39
CA ALA A 97 4.47 3.14 14.64
C ALA A 97 3.45 3.29 15.78
N ARG A 98 2.42 2.44 15.83
CA ARG A 98 1.41 2.45 16.90
C ARG A 98 2.03 2.22 18.28
N VAL A 99 2.94 1.25 18.41
CA VAL A 99 3.61 0.94 19.67
C VAL A 99 4.60 2.04 20.07
N LYS A 100 5.38 2.57 19.11
CA LYS A 100 6.44 3.56 19.38
C LYS A 100 5.92 4.99 19.55
N LEU A 101 4.77 5.31 18.97
CA LEU A 101 4.10 6.60 19.11
C LEU A 101 2.98 6.59 20.15
N ALA A 102 2.79 5.46 20.86
CA ALA A 102 1.81 5.33 21.93
C ALA A 102 2.05 6.42 23.00
N GLY A 103 1.03 7.25 23.25
CA GLY A 103 1.12 8.38 24.19
C GLY A 103 1.61 9.70 23.60
N MET A 104 2.08 9.73 22.34
CA MET A 104 2.51 10.96 21.65
C MET A 104 1.61 11.36 20.47
N ALA A 105 0.91 10.40 19.86
CA ALA A 105 -0.08 10.66 18.81
C ALA A 105 -0.99 9.45 18.58
N GLN A 106 -2.19 9.69 18.05
CA GLN A 106 -3.04 8.60 17.57
C GLN A 106 -2.73 8.31 16.09
N VAL A 107 -2.18 7.11 15.85
CA VAL A 107 -2.09 6.54 14.50
C VAL A 107 -3.51 6.22 14.04
N THR A 108 -3.96 6.90 12.98
CA THR A 108 -5.32 6.74 12.46
C THR A 108 -5.53 5.36 11.84
N GLY A 109 -6.77 4.85 11.86
CA GLY A 109 -7.13 3.59 11.20
C GLY A 109 -7.05 3.60 9.67
N GLN A 110 -6.50 4.65 9.05
CA GLN A 110 -6.32 4.76 7.60
C GLN A 110 -5.45 3.62 7.03
N TYR A 111 -4.48 3.11 7.80
CA TYR A 111 -3.66 1.99 7.38
C TYR A 111 -4.46 0.68 7.24
N TYR A 112 -5.54 0.47 8.00
CA TYR A 112 -6.41 -0.71 7.82
C TYR A 112 -7.08 -0.70 6.46
N LEU A 113 -7.52 0.47 5.98
CA LEU A 113 -8.08 0.63 4.65
C LEU A 113 -7.03 0.33 3.56
N MET A 114 -5.80 0.81 3.73
CA MET A 114 -4.70 0.53 2.79
C MET A 114 -4.36 -0.96 2.74
N VAL A 115 -4.27 -1.63 3.89
CA VAL A 115 -4.03 -3.08 3.96
C VAL A 115 -5.17 -3.84 3.31
N PHE A 116 -6.42 -3.48 3.59
CA PHE A 116 -7.59 -4.12 3.00
C PHE A 116 -7.59 -3.99 1.47
N LEU A 117 -7.36 -2.79 0.95
CA LEU A 117 -7.27 -2.55 -0.50
C LEU A 117 -6.12 -3.32 -1.14
N ALA A 118 -4.97 -3.40 -0.48
CA ALA A 118 -3.83 -4.17 -0.98
C ALA A 118 -4.13 -5.68 -1.03
N VAL A 119 -4.76 -6.25 0.01
CA VAL A 119 -5.19 -7.65 0.03
C VAL A 119 -6.27 -7.94 -1.02
N LEU A 120 -7.22 -7.02 -1.20
CA LEU A 120 -8.20 -7.12 -2.29
C LEU A 120 -7.51 -7.14 -3.66
N CYS A 121 -6.49 -6.29 -3.84
CA CYS A 121 -5.69 -6.30 -5.06
C CYS A 121 -4.98 -7.64 -5.25
N VAL A 122 -4.39 -8.24 -4.20
CA VAL A 122 -3.81 -9.60 -4.28
C VAL A 122 -4.83 -10.62 -4.78
N ALA A 123 -6.06 -10.61 -4.24
CA ALA A 123 -7.10 -11.54 -4.66
C ALA A 123 -7.51 -11.32 -6.14
N LEU A 124 -7.63 -10.07 -6.58
CA LEU A 124 -7.93 -9.72 -7.98
C LEU A 124 -6.81 -10.14 -8.93
N GLU A 125 -5.55 -9.94 -8.55
CA GLU A 125 -4.39 -10.34 -9.34
C GLU A 125 -4.29 -11.87 -9.44
N ILE A 126 -4.52 -12.61 -8.34
CA ILE A 126 -4.57 -14.08 -8.36
C ILE A 126 -5.71 -14.56 -9.28
N TYR A 127 -6.90 -13.96 -9.17
CA TYR A 127 -8.01 -14.26 -10.06
C TYR A 127 -7.66 -13.99 -11.54
N GLY A 128 -7.01 -12.84 -11.82
CA GLY A 128 -6.52 -12.49 -13.14
C GLY A 128 -5.49 -13.49 -13.68
N PHE A 129 -4.59 -13.98 -12.82
CA PHE A 129 -3.60 -15.01 -13.16
C PHE A 129 -4.24 -16.34 -13.51
N LEU A 130 -5.21 -16.80 -12.71
CA LEU A 130 -5.95 -18.06 -12.95
C LEU A 130 -6.79 -17.99 -14.22
N MET A 131 -7.42 -16.86 -14.50
CA MET A 131 -8.17 -16.63 -15.75
C MET A 131 -7.26 -16.40 -16.96
N ALA A 132 -5.98 -16.13 -16.74
CA ALA A 132 -4.94 -16.04 -17.78
C ALA A 132 -4.29 -17.39 -18.11
N ALA A 133 -4.64 -18.44 -17.37
CA ALA A 133 -4.24 -19.82 -17.65
C ALA A 133 -5.03 -20.44 -18.80
#